data_AF-A0A662S6U6-F1
#
_entry.id   AF-A0A662S6U6-F1
#
_cell.length_a   1.000
_cell.length_b   1.000
_cell.length_c   1.000
_cell.angle_alpha   90.00
_cell.angle_beta   90.00
_cell.angle_gamma   90.00
#
_symmetry.space_group_name_H-M   'P 1'
#
loop_
_entity.id
_entity.type
_entity.pdbx_description
1 polymer ?
#
loop_
_entity_poly.entity_id
_entity_poly.type
_entity_poly.pdbx_seq_one_letter_code
_entity_poly.pdbx_strand_id
1 'polypeptide(L)'
;MSRKAMNAKERKKVNSLLYEVTRGWFRHIPLDSIFWALEQHGLKPVQEDGTPWAGFLCGAEGKTDIALQKDEKIIQEALHLRWYRHGMYYEITAYVN
;
A
#
# COMPACT_ATOMS: atom_id res chain seq x y z
N MET A 1 10.75 10.26 -19.39
CA MET A 1 9.28 10.18 -19.58
C MET A 1 8.63 10.51 -18.25
N SER A 2 7.68 11.45 -18.21
CA SER A 2 7.01 11.84 -16.97
C SER A 2 6.07 10.71 -16.52
N ARG A 3 6.20 10.24 -15.28
CA ARG A 3 5.28 9.26 -14.69
C ARG A 3 3.92 9.95 -14.49
N LYS A 4 2.82 9.25 -14.78
CA LYS A 4 1.46 9.79 -14.61
C LYS A 4 1.20 9.94 -13.11
N ALA A 5 0.98 11.16 -12.64
CA ALA A 5 0.66 11.44 -11.25
C ALA A 5 -0.85 11.33 -10.99
N MET A 6 -1.19 10.89 -9.79
CA MET A 6 -2.54 10.80 -9.26
C MET A 6 -3.05 12.19 -8.87
N ASN A 7 -4.31 12.50 -9.21
CA ASN A 7 -4.91 13.75 -8.76
C ASN A 7 -5.24 13.69 -7.25
N ALA A 8 -5.32 14.86 -6.61
CA ALA A 8 -5.53 14.94 -5.16
C ALA A 8 -6.86 14.32 -4.69
N LYS A 9 -7.93 14.41 -5.50
CA LYS A 9 -9.25 13.84 -5.16
C LYS A 9 -9.21 12.31 -5.15
N GLU A 10 -8.53 11.73 -6.13
CA GLU A 10 -8.32 10.29 -6.23
C GLU A 10 -7.44 9.78 -5.09
N ARG A 11 -6.30 10.43 -4.84
CA ARG A 11 -5.41 10.09 -3.72
C ARG A 11 -6.15 10.14 -2.38
N LYS A 12 -7.00 11.13 -2.17
CA LYS A 12 -7.85 11.23 -0.96
C LYS A 12 -8.80 10.04 -0.82
N LYS A 13 -9.40 9.55 -1.91
CA LYS A 13 -10.29 8.38 -1.88
C LYS A 13 -9.52 7.11 -1.54
N VAL A 14 -8.38 6.89 -2.21
CA VAL A 14 -7.49 5.74 -1.94
C VAL A 14 -7.05 5.73 -0.48
N ASN A 15 -6.54 6.85 0.02
CA ASN A 15 -6.07 6.94 1.41
C ASN A 15 -7.19 6.80 2.44
N SER A 16 -8.42 7.22 2.11
CA SER A 16 -9.58 6.98 2.97
C SER A 16 -9.86 5.49 3.10
N LEU A 17 -9.83 4.74 1.99
CA LEU A 17 -10.09 3.30 2.03
C LEU A 17 -8.93 2.54 2.69
N LEU A 18 -7.69 2.91 2.41
CA LEU A 18 -6.50 2.37 3.08
C LEU A 18 -6.59 2.57 4.59
N TYR A 19 -6.98 3.78 5.04
CA TYR A 19 -7.17 4.05 6.45
C TYR A 19 -8.22 3.15 7.08
N GLU A 20 -9.38 2.94 6.42
CA GLU A 20 -10.43 2.05 6.95
C GLU A 20 -9.94 0.60 7.07
N VAL A 21 -9.23 0.07 6.07
CA VAL A 21 -8.75 -1.34 6.12
C VAL A 21 -7.55 -1.54 7.05
N THR A 22 -6.81 -0.49 7.38
CA THR A 22 -5.72 -0.54 8.37
C THR A 22 -6.11 0.02 9.74
N ARG A 23 -7.40 0.28 9.97
CA ARG A 23 -7.87 0.82 11.25
C ARG A 23 -7.90 -0.28 12.31
N GLY A 24 -7.04 -0.16 13.33
CA GLY A 24 -7.05 -1.00 14.52
C GLY A 24 -5.80 -1.87 14.68
N TRP A 25 -5.96 -2.99 15.38
CA TRP A 25 -4.88 -3.89 15.78
C TRP A 25 -5.03 -5.24 15.09
N PHE A 26 -3.95 -5.74 14.48
CA PHE A 26 -4.00 -6.93 13.65
C PHE A 26 -3.06 -8.02 14.16
N ARG A 27 -3.46 -9.29 14.13
CA ARG A 27 -2.54 -10.40 14.47
C ARG A 27 -1.47 -10.64 13.40
N HIS A 28 -1.72 -10.17 12.18
CA HIS A 28 -0.85 -10.25 11.02
C HIS A 28 -1.02 -8.98 10.18
N ILE A 29 -0.02 -8.63 9.37
CA ILE A 29 -0.12 -7.46 8.47
C ILE A 29 -1.19 -7.77 7.40
N PRO A 30 -2.27 -6.97 7.25
CA PRO A 30 -3.42 -7.28 6.41
C PRO A 30 -3.16 -6.92 4.93
N LEU A 31 -2.15 -7.54 4.31
CA LEU A 31 -1.75 -7.26 2.93
C LEU A 31 -2.88 -7.45 1.93
N ASP A 32 -3.67 -8.53 2.07
CA ASP A 32 -4.80 -8.81 1.18
C ASP A 32 -5.83 -7.67 1.18
N SER A 33 -6.17 -7.15 2.36
CA SER A 33 -7.11 -6.02 2.49
C SER A 33 -6.53 -4.72 1.94
N ILE A 34 -5.23 -4.49 2.15
CA ILE A 34 -4.53 -3.30 1.62
C ILE A 34 -4.48 -3.35 0.09
N PHE A 35 -4.13 -4.50 -0.50
CA PHE A 35 -4.04 -4.67 -1.94
C PHE A 35 -5.43 -4.62 -2.59
N TRP A 36 -6.42 -5.25 -1.98
CA TRP A 36 -7.81 -5.11 -2.40
C TRP A 36 -8.26 -3.65 -2.43
N ALA A 37 -7.93 -2.85 -1.41
CA ALA A 37 -8.26 -1.43 -1.35
C ALA A 37 -7.61 -0.61 -2.49
N LEU A 38 -6.37 -0.94 -2.87
CA LEU A 38 -5.71 -0.33 -4.03
C LEU A 38 -6.39 -0.72 -5.34
N GLU A 39 -6.74 -2.01 -5.49
CA GLU A 39 -7.37 -2.54 -6.69
C GLU A 39 -8.77 -1.95 -6.95
N GLN A 40 -9.53 -1.60 -5.90
CA GLN A 40 -10.81 -0.87 -6.04
C GLN A 40 -10.65 0.49 -6.76
N HIS A 41 -9.42 1.01 -6.84
CA HIS A 41 -9.05 2.24 -7.52
C HIS A 41 -8.18 2.02 -8.77
N GLY A 42 -8.10 0.77 -9.26
CA GLY A 42 -7.33 0.41 -10.45
C GLY A 42 -5.82 0.46 -10.25
N LEU A 43 -5.36 0.45 -8.99
CA LEU A 43 -3.94 0.43 -8.64
C LEU A 43 -3.51 -1.00 -8.35
N LYS A 44 -2.37 -1.42 -8.91
CA LYS A 44 -1.76 -2.72 -8.68
C LYS A 44 -0.41 -2.56 -7.99
N PRO A 45 -0.18 -3.21 -6.84
CA PRO A 45 1.15 -3.30 -6.24
C PRO A 45 2.08 -4.12 -7.14
N VAL A 46 3.23 -3.55 -7.48
CA VAL A 46 4.22 -4.18 -8.37
C VAL A 46 5.64 -4.03 -7.82
N GLN A 47 6.56 -4.83 -8.34
CA GLN A 47 8.00 -4.59 -8.22
C GLN A 47 8.46 -3.48 -9.18
N GLU A 48 9.72 -3.10 -9.09
CA GLU A 48 10.30 -2.03 -9.94
C GLU A 48 10.27 -2.34 -11.44
N ASP A 49 10.20 -3.63 -11.79
CA ASP A 49 10.10 -4.13 -13.16
C ASP A 49 8.65 -4.28 -13.67
N GLY A 50 7.65 -3.96 -12.83
CA GLY A 50 6.23 -4.07 -13.16
C GLY A 50 5.62 -5.45 -12.94
N THR A 51 6.38 -6.44 -12.48
CA THR A 51 5.82 -7.73 -12.06
C THR A 51 5.00 -7.58 -10.78
N PRO A 52 3.98 -8.44 -10.52
CA PRO A 52 3.20 -8.37 -9.28
C PRO A 52 4.09 -8.39 -8.04
N TRP A 53 3.75 -7.55 -7.05
CA TRP A 53 4.56 -7.50 -5.83
C TRP A 53 4.56 -8.85 -5.12
N ALA A 54 5.75 -9.30 -4.74
CA ALA A 54 5.97 -10.46 -3.89
C ALA A 54 7.11 -10.16 -2.92
N GLY A 55 6.92 -10.48 -1.65
CA GLY A 55 7.90 -10.22 -0.61
C GLY A 55 7.44 -10.66 0.77
N PHE A 56 8.38 -10.66 1.72
CA PHE A 56 8.12 -10.94 3.13
C PHE A 56 8.29 -9.67 3.96
N LEU A 57 7.30 -9.36 4.79
CA LEU A 57 7.38 -8.30 5.78
C LEU A 57 7.80 -8.92 7.11
N CYS A 58 8.98 -8.56 7.59
CA CYS A 58 9.64 -9.24 8.71
C CYS A 58 9.85 -8.31 9.90
N GLY A 59 10.00 -8.90 11.10
CA GLY A 59 10.36 -8.17 12.31
C GLY A 59 9.17 -7.61 13.10
N ALA A 60 9.50 -7.04 14.27
CA ALA A 60 8.52 -6.38 15.13
C ALA A 60 8.09 -5.02 14.57
N GLU A 61 8.96 -4.35 13.83
CA GLU A 61 8.68 -3.06 13.21
C GLU A 61 9.39 -2.96 11.86
N GLY A 62 8.88 -2.10 11.00
CA GLY A 62 9.51 -1.83 9.71
C GLY A 62 8.68 -0.93 8.83
N LYS A 63 9.28 -0.57 7.69
CA LYS A 63 8.65 0.23 6.64
C LYS A 63 9.11 -0.27 5.28
N THR A 64 8.25 -0.15 4.28
CA THR A 64 8.56 -0.44 2.89
C THR A 64 7.72 0.45 1.97
N ASP A 65 8.27 0.75 0.80
CA ASP A 65 7.58 1.46 -0.26
C ASP A 65 7.37 0.49 -1.42
N ILE A 66 6.11 0.33 -1.85
CA ILE A 66 5.74 -0.59 -2.92
C ILE A 66 5.32 0.23 -4.14
N ALA A 67 5.96 -0.04 -5.29
CA ALA A 67 5.62 0.61 -6.54
C ALA A 67 4.17 0.31 -6.94
N LEU A 68 3.50 1.29 -7.54
CA LEU A 68 2.14 1.16 -8.00
C LEU A 68 2.07 1.25 -9.52
N GLN A 69 1.27 0.38 -10.11
CA GLN A 69 0.92 0.40 -11.52
C GLN A 69 -0.53 0.81 -11.70
N LYS A 70 -0.78 1.71 -12.67
CA LYS A 70 -2.12 2.11 -13.13
C LYS A 70 -2.12 2.18 -14.64
N ASP A 71 -3.16 1.66 -15.29
CA ASP A 71 -3.27 1.65 -16.76
C ASP A 71 -1.99 1.11 -17.44
N GLU A 72 -1.45 0.00 -16.93
CA GLU A 72 -0.22 -0.67 -17.41
C GLU A 72 1.09 0.14 -17.29
N LYS A 73 1.08 1.25 -16.53
CA LYS A 73 2.26 2.07 -16.30
C LYS A 73 2.52 2.22 -14.81
N ILE A 74 3.79 2.08 -14.41
CA ILE A 74 4.23 2.45 -13.06
C ILE A 74 4.04 3.97 -12.91
N ILE A 75 3.31 4.37 -11.88
CA ILE A 75 3.02 5.77 -11.56
C ILE A 75 4.10 6.37 -10.67
N GLN A 76 4.02 7.68 -10.44
CA GLN A 76 5.00 8.36 -9.59
C GLN A 76 4.84 7.95 -8.12
N GLU A 77 3.60 7.79 -7.70
CA GLU A 77 3.24 7.47 -6.33
C GLU A 77 3.58 6.01 -5.96
N ALA A 78 3.80 5.81 -4.66
CA ALA A 78 4.03 4.48 -4.08
C ALA A 78 3.09 4.23 -2.91
N LEU A 79 2.83 2.95 -2.61
CA LEU A 79 2.23 2.56 -1.34
C LEU A 79 3.31 2.58 -0.27
N HIS A 80 3.19 3.50 0.67
CA HIS A 80 3.98 3.52 1.89
C HIS A 80 3.31 2.63 2.92
N LEU A 81 4.00 1.58 3.35
CA LEU A 81 3.54 0.65 4.37
C LEU A 81 4.49 0.66 5.56
N ARG A 82 3.93 0.84 6.76
CA ARG A 82 4.66 0.73 8.03
C ARG A 82 3.90 -0.21 8.96
N TRP A 83 4.65 -1.00 9.72
CA TRP A 83 4.12 -1.81 10.80
C TRP A 83 4.92 -1.62 12.08
N TYR A 84 4.23 -1.74 13.21
CA TYR A 84 4.82 -1.78 14.54
C TYR A 84 4.07 -2.81 15.39
N ARG A 85 4.79 -3.68 16.08
CA ARG A 85 4.21 -4.76 16.89
C ARG A 85 4.11 -4.34 18.35
N HIS A 86 2.89 -4.39 18.89
CA HIS A 86 2.58 -4.26 20.30
C HIS A 86 2.06 -5.60 20.85
N GLY A 87 2.94 -6.33 21.54
CA GLY A 87 2.63 -7.66 22.06
C GLY A 87 2.37 -8.69 20.94
N MET A 88 1.13 -9.17 20.83
CA MET A 88 0.70 -10.12 19.79
C MET A 88 0.07 -9.44 18.57
N TYR A 89 -0.09 -8.13 18.60
CA TYR A 89 -0.78 -7.37 17.56
C TYR A 89 0.17 -6.40 16.88
N TYR A 90 -0.14 -6.06 15.63
CA TYR A 90 0.50 -5.05 14.82
C TYR A 90 -0.43 -3.86 14.67
N GLU A 91 0.13 -2.66 14.81
CA GLU A 91 -0.42 -1.42 14.29
C GLU A 91 0.13 -1.23 12.87
N ILE A 92 -0.76 -0.93 11.93
CA ILE A 92 -0.42 -0.83 10.51
C ILE A 92 -0.80 0.55 10.02
N THR A 93 0.11 1.19 9.29
CA THR A 93 -0.18 2.44 8.59
C THR A 93 0.13 2.25 7.11
N ALA A 94 -0.86 2.52 6.26
CA ALA A 94 -0.74 2.45 4.83
C ALA A 94 -1.29 3.73 4.19
N TYR A 95 -0.52 4.32 3.27
CA TYR A 95 -0.98 5.46 2.48
C TYR A 95 -0.24 5.55 1.14
N VAL A 96 -0.84 6.26 0.18
CA VAL A 96 -0.23 6.58 -1.11
C VAL A 96 0.17 8.04 -1.15
N ASN A 97 1.40 8.31 -1.62
CA ASN A 97 1.94 9.65 -1.83
C ASN A 97 2.86 9.69 -3.05
#